data_AF-A0A7W3TXP1-F1
#
_entry.id   AF-A0A7W3TXP1-F1
#
_cell.length_a   1.000
_cell.length_b   1.000
_cell.length_c   1.000
_cell.angle_alpha   90.00
_cell.angle_beta   90.00
_cell.angle_gamma   90.00
#
_symmetry.space_group_name_H-M   'P 1'
#
loop_
_entity.id
_entity.type
_entity.pdbx_description
1 polymer ?
#
loop_
_entity_poly.entity_id
_entity_poly.type
_entity_poly.pdbx_seq_one_letter_code
_entity_poly.pdbx_strand_id
1 'polypeptide(L)' 'MTKQNAVDLITNKFTDFKVVYQTYQAITQALRERDPKLLQAVLQNYQTTNTEMDTTISTLRKNQQAVINST' A
#
# COMPACT_ATOMS: atom_id res chain seq x y z
N MET A 1 -17.35 -15.49 7.51
CA MET A 1 -15.95 -15.38 7.05
C MET A 1 -15.91 -14.44 5.84
N THR A 2 -15.11 -13.39 5.86
CA THR A 2 -14.99 -12.43 4.73
C THR A 2 -13.80 -12.80 3.84
N LYS A 3 -13.71 -12.19 2.64
CA LYS A 3 -12.53 -12.33 1.77
C LYS A 3 -11.24 -11.88 2.48
N GLN A 4 -11.30 -10.79 3.25
CA GLN A 4 -10.16 -10.29 4.02
C GLN A 4 -9.75 -11.29 5.11
N ASN A 5 -10.72 -11.88 5.84
CA ASN A 5 -10.40 -12.88 6.88
C ASN A 5 -9.67 -14.10 6.32
N ALA A 6 -10.00 -14.53 5.08
CA ALA A 6 -9.31 -15.64 4.43
C ALA A 6 -7.88 -15.28 4.03
N VAL A 7 -7.67 -14.06 3.50
CA VAL A 7 -6.34 -13.57 3.16
C VAL A 7 -5.48 -13.38 4.41
N ASP A 8 -6.04 -12.81 5.48
CA ASP A 8 -5.35 -12.62 6.75
C ASP A 8 -4.90 -13.95 7.37
N LEU A 9 -5.72 -15.01 7.26
CA LEU A 9 -5.34 -16.34 7.74
C LEU A 9 -4.06 -16.88 7.07
N ILE A 10 -3.86 -16.56 5.79
CA ILE A 10 -2.68 -16.96 5.01
C ILE A 10 -1.51 -16.03 5.31
N THR A 11 -1.71 -14.71 5.23
CA THR A 11 -0.64 -13.72 5.37
C THR A 11 -0.10 -13.63 6.80
N ASN A 12 -0.91 -13.95 7.83
CA ASN A 12 -0.45 -14.01 9.21
C ASN A 12 0.71 -14.99 9.46
N LYS A 13 0.93 -15.96 8.55
CA LYS A 13 2.08 -16.88 8.63
C LYS A 13 3.38 -16.29 8.07
N PHE A 14 3.30 -15.17 7.34
CA PHE A 14 4.41 -14.55 6.61
C PHE A 14 4.39 -13.03 6.84
N THR A 15 5.02 -12.58 7.93
CA THR A 15 4.95 -11.18 8.38
C THR A 15 5.34 -10.16 7.31
N ASP A 16 6.45 -10.39 6.61
CA ASP A 16 6.92 -9.45 5.57
C ASP A 16 5.94 -9.38 4.40
N PHE A 17 5.44 -10.54 3.95
CA PHE A 17 4.42 -10.61 2.91
C PHE A 17 3.12 -9.92 3.33
N LYS A 18 2.72 -10.04 4.59
CA LYS A 18 1.53 -9.36 5.13
C LYS A 18 1.66 -7.85 5.01
N VAL A 19 2.80 -7.28 5.41
CA VAL A 19 3.04 -5.83 5.32
C VAL A 19 3.02 -5.36 3.87
N VAL A 20 3.69 -6.09 2.97
CA VAL A 20 3.68 -5.79 1.52
C VAL A 20 2.26 -5.82 0.97
N TYR A 21 1.51 -6.87 1.26
CA TYR A 21 0.16 -7.06 0.73
C TYR A 21 -0.81 -5.99 1.25
N GLN A 22 -0.77 -5.68 2.55
CA GLN A 22 -1.61 -4.64 3.13
C GLN A 22 -1.27 -3.25 2.57
N THR A 23 0.01 -2.97 2.34
CA THR A 23 0.46 -1.72 1.70
C THR A 23 -0.08 -1.62 0.26
N TYR A 24 0.01 -2.71 -0.51
CA TYR A 24 -0.57 -2.77 -1.86
C TYR A 24 -2.08 -2.51 -1.86
N GLN A 25 -2.82 -3.13 -0.94
CA GLN A 25 -4.27 -2.92 -0.80
C GLN A 25 -4.57 -1.46 -0.48
N ALA A 26 -3.84 -0.85 0.45
CA ALA A 26 -4.06 0.53 0.88
C ALA A 26 -3.77 1.54 -0.26
N ILE A 27 -2.69 1.35 -1.01
CA ILE A 27 -2.40 2.16 -2.21
C ILE A 27 -3.52 2.01 -3.24
N THR A 28 -3.90 0.77 -3.56
CA THR A 28 -4.93 0.48 -4.57
C THR A 28 -6.28 1.07 -4.17
N GLN A 29 -6.63 1.00 -2.88
CA GLN A 29 -7.83 1.62 -2.35
C GLN A 29 -7.79 3.13 -2.55
N ALA A 30 -6.71 3.80 -2.12
CA ALA A 30 -6.57 5.25 -2.23
C ALA A 30 -6.69 5.74 -3.68
N LEU A 31 -6.08 5.02 -4.63
CA LEU A 31 -6.18 5.33 -6.05
C LEU A 31 -7.60 5.12 -6.59
N ARG A 32 -8.24 4.01 -6.23
CA ARG A 32 -9.61 3.69 -6.66
C ARG A 32 -10.63 4.70 -6.14
N GLU A 33 -10.46 5.13 -4.90
CA GLU A 33 -11.34 6.09 -4.21
C GLU A 33 -10.99 7.55 -4.52
N ARG A 34 -9.92 7.79 -5.29
CA ARG A 34 -9.39 9.12 -5.59
C ARG A 34 -9.18 9.95 -4.33
N ASP A 35 -8.66 9.31 -3.28
CA ASP A 35 -8.40 9.93 -1.99
C ASP A 35 -6.91 10.28 -1.85
N PRO A 36 -6.52 11.52 -2.16
CA PRO A 36 -5.12 11.94 -2.07
C PRO A 36 -4.61 11.98 -0.63
N LYS A 37 -5.50 12.16 0.36
CA LYS A 37 -5.12 12.16 1.79
C LYS A 37 -4.79 10.75 2.23
N LEU A 38 -5.61 9.76 1.85
CA LEU A 38 -5.33 8.36 2.13
C LEU A 38 -4.04 7.92 1.44
N LEU A 39 -3.83 8.27 0.17
CA LEU A 39 -2.59 7.96 -0.54
C LEU A 39 -1.38 8.57 0.18
N GLN A 40 -1.45 9.85 0.54
CA GLN A 40 -0.38 10.52 1.27
C GLN A 40 -0.09 9.85 2.62
N ALA A 41 -1.11 9.48 3.37
CA ALA A 41 -0.96 8.80 4.66
C ALA A 41 -0.27 7.44 4.50
N VAL A 42 -0.67 6.64 3.50
CA VAL A 42 -0.02 5.34 3.21
C VAL A 42 1.44 5.53 2.84
N LEU A 43 1.73 6.49 1.96
CA LEU A 43 3.11 6.78 1.54
C LEU A 43 3.97 7.32 2.69
N GLN A 44 3.43 8.12 3.61
CA GLN A 44 4.22 8.68 4.73
C GLN A 44 4.46 7.67 5.85
N ASN A 45 3.46 6.82 6.16
CA ASN A 45 3.52 5.90 7.28
C ASN A 45 4.19 4.55 6.93
N TYR A 46 4.47 4.30 5.65
CA TYR A 46 5.15 3.08 5.21
C TYR A 46 6.55 2.96 5.83
N GLN A 47 6.80 1.82 6.47
CA GLN A 47 8.10 1.41 6.99
C GLN A 47 8.77 0.43 6.03
N THR A 48 10.09 0.55 5.89
CA THR A 48 10.90 -0.27 5.00
C THR A 48 10.77 -1.75 5.35
N THR A 49 10.56 -2.60 4.34
CA THR A 49 10.41 -4.05 4.52
C THR A 49 11.57 -4.86 3.93
N ASN A 50 12.54 -4.21 3.28
CA ASN A 50 13.59 -4.85 2.47
C ASN A 50 12.99 -5.70 1.34
N THR A 51 11.95 -5.17 0.70
CA THR A 51 11.27 -5.79 -0.44
C THR A 51 11.11 -4.80 -1.59
N GLU A 52 10.64 -5.28 -2.73
CA GLU A 52 10.33 -4.47 -3.91
C GLU A 52 9.24 -3.41 -3.64
N MET A 53 8.47 -3.55 -2.55
CA MET A 53 7.55 -2.51 -2.09
C MET A 53 8.30 -1.21 -1.73
N ASP A 54 9.54 -1.30 -1.24
CA ASP A 54 10.34 -0.11 -0.94
C ASP A 54 10.60 0.72 -2.20
N THR A 55 10.88 0.06 -3.33
CA THR A 55 11.07 0.70 -4.63
C THR A 55 9.77 1.31 -5.15
N THR A 56 8.65 0.62 -4.94
CA THR A 56 7.31 1.11 -5.30
C THR A 56 6.96 2.38 -4.53
N ILE A 57 7.14 2.37 -3.21
CA ILE A 57 6.89 3.52 -2.34
C ILE A 57 7.81 4.69 -2.70
N SER A 58 9.10 4.43 -2.94
CA SER A 58 10.05 5.47 -3.38
C SER A 58 9.61 6.12 -4.69
N THR A 59 9.20 5.30 -5.67
CA THR A 59 8.70 5.78 -6.97
C THR A 59 7.43 6.61 -6.82
N LEU A 60 6.48 6.17 -5.99
CA LEU A 60 5.23 6.90 -5.75
C LEU A 60 5.46 8.20 -4.99
N ARG A 61 6.35 8.24 -3.99
CA ARG A 61 6.74 9.46 -3.27
C ARG A 61 7.35 10.48 -4.24
N LYS A 62 8.26 10.05 -5.12
CA LYS A 62 8.91 10.92 -6.12
C LYS A 62 7.90 11.52 -7.11
N ASN A 63 6.87 10.77 -7.48
CA ASN A 63 5.86 11.19 -8.46
C ASN A 63 4.52 11.57 -7.82
N GLN A 64 4.49 11.84 -6.51
CA GLN A 64 3.25 11.94 -5.74
C GLN A 64 2.27 12.97 -6.33
N GLN A 65 2.78 14.14 -6.73
CA GLN A 65 1.94 15.18 -7.31
C GLN A 65 1.31 14.74 -8.65
N ALA A 66 2.07 14.04 -9.49
CA ALA A 66 1.56 13.53 -10.75
C ALA A 66 0.50 12.44 -10.51
N VAL A 67 0.72 11.56 -9.53
CA VAL A 67 -0.24 10.53 -9.15
C VAL A 67 -1.54 11.16 -8.64
N ILE A 68 -1.47 12.10 -7.68
CA ILE A 68 -2.63 12.83 -7.14
C ILE A 68 -3.40 13.56 -8.25
N ASN A 69 -2.71 14.17 -9.20
CA ASN A 69 -3.35 14.91 -10.29
C ASN A 69 -3.97 13.99 -11.36
N SER A 70 -3.56 12.71 -11.41
CA SER A 70 -4.03 11.72 -12.39
C SER A 70 -5.20 10.85 -11.88
N THR A 71 -5.44 10.85 -10.57
CA THR A 71 -6.57 10.18 -9.90
C THR A 71 -7.75 11.12 -9.77
#